data_AF-A0A2R7JTQ4-F1
#
_entry.id   AF-A0A2R7JTQ4-F1
#
_cell.length_a   1.000
_cell.length_b   1.000
_cell.length_c   1.000
_cell.angle_alpha   90.00
_cell.angle_beta   90.00
_cell.angle_gamma   90.00
#
_symmetry.space_group_name_H-M   'P 1'
#
loop_
_entity.id
_entity.type
_entity.pdbx_description
1 polymer ?
#
loop_
_entity_poly.entity_id
_entity_poly.type
_entity_poly.pdbx_seq_one_letter_code
_entity_poly.pdbx_strand_id
1 'polypeptide(L)'
;LLHWNSFKNNVLPKLLVVFSVVLPALFFGFLIAYFITSKIILLSYLTYIFIANLIVLGQSFKRIQSEIAKADNVDKIIKQYSLLVEKIETETFQSKKLKDLQKQLVFKNETASAHLKQLSELFSRMDTINNLVTAIVFNGTFLFNLHVLKALLKWKQNYSTELEKWIEIIGEFEALNSLANLAYNNPDFVFPEINSEYKIGFSDLSHPLLNPATRVANDTHFYPENFVILTGSNMSGKSTFLRSLGINMVLGGIGSVVCASKANIHPLPVLVSMRLSDSLADSESYFFAEIKRLKQIMDALENGPAFVLLDEILRGTNSDDKRNGTIEVVKKIIAKNAIGAIATHDIEVCLTTNEYPNILTNQCFEVEIKNNDLNFDYKLRNGICKNKSATFLMQKMGVI
;
A
#
# COMPACT_ATOMS: atom_id res chain seq x y z
N LEU A 1 -14.01 8.17 11.08
CA LEU A 1 -14.24 7.05 12.02
C LEU A 1 -13.19 7.00 13.14
N LEU A 2 -11.89 6.87 12.83
CA LEU A 2 -10.84 6.82 13.85
C LEU A 2 -10.79 8.09 14.74
N HIS A 3 -10.93 9.28 14.15
CA HIS A 3 -11.07 10.53 14.91
C HIS A 3 -12.34 10.56 15.79
N TRP A 4 -13.44 9.92 15.37
CA TRP A 4 -14.63 9.80 16.20
C TRP A 4 -14.38 8.84 17.38
N ASN A 5 -13.61 7.77 17.16
CA ASN A 5 -13.24 6.80 18.19
C ASN A 5 -12.40 7.42 19.31
N SER A 6 -11.54 8.41 19.01
CA SER A 6 -10.62 8.99 20.00
C SER A 6 -11.30 9.81 21.11
N PHE A 7 -12.56 10.24 20.93
CA PHE A 7 -13.31 10.97 21.97
C PHE A 7 -13.75 10.05 23.11
N LYS A 8 -13.33 10.36 24.34
CA LYS A 8 -13.52 9.52 25.54
C LYS A 8 -14.81 9.75 26.34
N ASN A 9 -15.61 10.78 26.04
CA ASN A 9 -16.80 11.11 26.85
C ASN A 9 -17.99 10.18 26.54
N ASN A 10 -17.92 8.92 26.95
CA ASN A 10 -18.85 7.89 26.47
C ASN A 10 -20.12 7.72 27.32
N VAL A 11 -20.42 8.64 28.24
CA VAL A 11 -21.51 8.47 29.21
C VAL A 11 -22.45 9.68 29.23
N LEU A 12 -23.75 9.39 29.21
CA LEU A 12 -24.79 10.40 29.44
C LEU A 12 -25.03 10.60 30.95
N PRO A 13 -25.27 11.84 31.41
CA PRO A 13 -25.73 12.11 32.77
C PRO A 13 -26.94 11.25 33.13
N LYS A 14 -26.92 10.61 34.32
CA LYS A 14 -28.02 9.74 34.79
C LYS A 14 -29.37 10.43 34.75
N LEU A 15 -29.41 11.73 35.10
CA LEU A 15 -30.62 12.55 35.07
C LEU A 15 -31.25 12.62 33.66
N LEU A 16 -30.43 12.83 32.62
CA LEU A 16 -30.90 12.87 31.24
C LEU A 16 -31.45 11.51 30.80
N VAL A 17 -30.84 10.41 31.25
CA VAL A 17 -31.33 9.05 30.96
C VAL A 17 -32.68 8.78 31.65
N VAL A 18 -32.89 9.30 32.85
CA VAL A 18 -34.19 9.20 33.54
C VAL A 18 -35.25 10.02 32.82
N PHE A 19 -34.94 11.27 32.48
CA PHE A 19 -35.87 12.14 31.74
C PHE A 19 -36.23 11.57 30.37
N SER A 20 -35.30 10.89 29.70
CA SER A 20 -35.56 10.26 28.40
C SER A 20 -36.62 9.16 28.43
N VAL A 21 -36.94 8.63 29.61
CA VAL A 21 -37.99 7.60 29.81
C VAL A 21 -39.23 8.19 30.47
N VAL A 22 -39.04 8.97 31.53
CA VAL A 22 -40.16 9.49 32.35
C VAL A 22 -41.02 10.48 31.58
N LEU A 23 -40.42 11.42 30.85
CA LEU A 23 -41.20 12.46 30.15
C LEU A 23 -42.03 11.88 28.99
N PRO A 24 -41.50 11.00 28.11
CA PRO A 24 -42.32 10.29 27.14
C PRO A 24 -43.41 9.43 27.77
N ALA A 25 -43.12 8.70 28.87
CA ALA A 25 -44.13 7.90 29.55
C ALA A 25 -45.28 8.75 30.10
N LEU A 26 -44.98 9.93 30.67
CA LEU A 26 -45.99 10.89 31.08
C LEU A 26 -46.77 11.42 29.88
N PHE A 27 -46.10 11.77 28.78
CA PHE A 27 -46.77 12.23 27.55
C PHE A 27 -47.82 11.20 27.08
N PHE A 28 -47.45 9.94 26.92
CA PHE A 28 -48.40 8.90 26.52
C PHE A 28 -49.45 8.61 27.59
N GLY A 29 -49.11 8.69 28.88
CA GLY A 29 -50.07 8.54 29.98
C GLY A 29 -51.17 9.60 29.94
N PHE A 30 -50.81 10.87 29.76
CA PHE A 30 -51.78 11.96 29.61
C PHE A 30 -52.58 11.85 28.30
N LEU A 31 -51.96 11.36 27.22
CA LEU A 31 -52.65 11.13 25.94
C LEU A 31 -53.73 10.07 26.08
N ILE A 32 -53.42 8.94 26.71
CA ILE A 32 -54.38 7.87 27.00
C ILE A 32 -55.49 8.38 27.92
N ALA A 33 -55.14 9.10 29.00
CA ALA A 33 -56.12 9.68 29.91
C ALA A 33 -57.07 10.66 29.20
N TYR A 34 -56.57 11.42 28.22
CA TYR A 34 -57.39 12.31 27.40
C TYR A 34 -58.41 11.53 26.57
N PHE A 35 -57.99 10.48 25.87
CA PHE A 35 -58.90 9.65 25.08
C PHE A 35 -59.99 8.96 25.92
N ILE A 36 -59.69 8.61 27.17
CA ILE A 36 -60.65 7.99 28.08
C ILE A 36 -61.63 9.01 28.67
N THR A 37 -61.14 10.17 29.10
CA THR A 37 -61.93 11.12 29.89
C THR A 37 -62.50 12.29 29.09
N SER A 38 -61.99 12.52 27.87
CA SER A 38 -62.29 13.68 27.01
C SER A 38 -62.08 15.05 27.68
N LYS A 39 -61.30 15.11 28.78
CA LYS A 39 -61.03 16.36 29.50
C LYS A 39 -59.98 17.21 28.77
N ILE A 40 -60.40 18.36 28.25
CA ILE A 40 -59.54 19.28 27.46
C ILE A 40 -58.29 19.73 28.23
N ILE A 41 -58.35 19.85 29.57
CA ILE A 41 -57.20 20.25 30.38
C ILE A 41 -55.99 19.32 30.25
N LEU A 42 -56.20 18.05 29.89
CA LEU A 42 -55.14 17.07 29.67
C LEU A 42 -54.30 17.41 28.42
N LEU A 43 -54.89 18.11 27.44
CA LEU A 43 -54.18 18.59 26.25
C LEU A 43 -53.16 19.69 26.59
N SER A 44 -53.46 20.54 27.58
CA SER A 44 -52.51 21.53 28.10
C SER A 44 -51.30 20.85 28.74
N TYR A 45 -51.50 19.81 29.54
CA TYR A 45 -50.40 19.04 30.14
C TYR A 45 -49.54 18.33 29.08
N LEU A 46 -50.16 17.77 28.04
CA LEU A 46 -49.43 17.21 26.89
C LEU A 46 -48.52 18.25 26.24
N THR A 47 -49.02 19.48 26.07
CA THR A 47 -48.26 20.57 25.46
C THR A 47 -47.07 20.97 26.34
N TYR A 48 -47.24 21.06 27.65
CA TYR A 48 -46.15 21.34 28.59
C TYR A 48 -45.09 20.24 28.59
N ILE A 49 -45.50 18.96 28.55
CA ILE A 49 -44.55 17.84 28.48
C ILE A 49 -43.81 17.83 27.14
N PHE A 50 -44.51 18.13 26.04
CA PHE A 50 -43.89 18.24 24.71
C PHE A 50 -42.82 19.32 24.68
N ILE A 51 -43.10 20.51 25.24
CA ILE A 51 -42.11 21.59 25.36
C ILE A 51 -40.96 21.18 26.28
N ALA A 52 -41.24 20.51 27.42
CA ALA A 52 -40.21 20.02 28.33
C ALA A 52 -39.27 19.02 27.64
N ASN A 53 -39.80 18.12 26.81
CA ASN A 53 -39.00 17.21 25.97
C ASN A 53 -38.10 17.99 25.01
N LEU A 54 -38.61 19.03 24.33
CA LEU A 54 -37.79 19.86 23.45
C LEU A 54 -36.68 20.62 24.21
N ILE A 55 -36.92 21.05 25.45
CA ILE A 55 -35.89 21.66 26.31
C ILE A 55 -34.78 20.65 26.64
N VAL A 56 -35.14 19.41 26.99
CA VAL A 56 -34.19 18.32 27.27
C VAL A 56 -33.35 18.00 26.02
N LEU A 57 -33.97 17.96 24.84
CA LEU A 57 -33.25 17.85 23.57
C LEU A 57 -32.28 19.01 23.39
N GLY A 58 -32.73 20.25 23.59
CA GLY A 58 -31.91 21.46 23.44
C GLY A 58 -30.64 21.44 24.30
N GLN A 59 -30.75 20.96 25.55
CA GLN A 59 -29.60 20.76 26.45
C GLN A 59 -28.61 19.71 25.91
N SER A 60 -29.11 18.69 25.22
CA SER A 60 -28.32 17.60 24.63
C SER A 60 -27.84 17.90 23.20
N PHE A 61 -28.36 18.95 22.56
CA PHE A 61 -28.17 19.21 21.14
C PHE A 61 -26.69 19.42 20.78
N LYS A 62 -25.95 20.22 21.55
CA LYS A 62 -24.50 20.41 21.36
C LYS A 62 -23.73 19.10 21.46
N ARG A 63 -24.15 18.21 22.37
CA ARG A 63 -23.52 16.90 22.57
C ARG A 63 -23.79 15.99 21.38
N ILE A 64 -25.04 15.93 20.90
CA ILE A 64 -25.41 15.17 19.71
C ILE A 64 -24.62 15.69 18.50
N GLN A 65 -24.65 17.01 18.26
CA GLN A 65 -23.92 17.65 17.17
C GLN A 65 -22.41 17.37 17.24
N SER A 66 -21.80 17.30 18.43
CA SER A 66 -20.38 16.95 18.56
C SER A 66 -20.06 15.50 18.13
N GLU A 67 -20.99 14.56 18.31
CA GLU A 67 -20.79 13.16 17.92
C GLU A 67 -21.02 12.94 16.41
N ILE A 68 -21.89 13.74 15.79
CA ILE A 68 -22.13 13.72 14.34
C ILE A 68 -21.34 14.79 13.58
N ALA A 69 -20.50 15.57 14.26
CA ALA A 69 -19.70 16.61 13.61
C ALA A 69 -18.79 15.95 12.57
N LYS A 70 -18.94 16.39 11.30
CA LYS A 70 -18.23 15.80 10.14
C LYS A 70 -18.62 14.34 9.87
N ALA A 71 -19.80 13.91 10.29
CA ALA A 71 -20.33 12.57 10.02
C ALA A 71 -21.11 12.48 8.70
N ASP A 72 -20.98 13.46 7.80
CA ASP A 72 -21.63 13.46 6.49
C ASP A 72 -21.28 12.17 5.74
N ASN A 73 -22.31 11.41 5.36
CA ASN A 73 -22.20 10.10 4.70
C ASN A 73 -21.44 9.02 5.49
N VAL A 74 -21.13 9.22 6.77
CA VAL A 74 -20.42 8.22 7.59
C VAL A 74 -21.24 6.94 7.73
N ASP A 75 -22.56 7.06 7.86
CA ASP A 75 -23.48 5.92 7.84
C ASP A 75 -23.31 5.07 6.56
N LYS A 76 -23.21 5.73 5.39
CA LYS A 76 -23.03 5.07 4.08
C LYS A 76 -21.68 4.38 3.98
N ILE A 77 -20.61 5.04 4.46
CA ILE A 77 -19.25 4.46 4.46
C ILE A 77 -19.20 3.23 5.37
N ILE A 78 -19.73 3.32 6.59
CA ILE A 78 -19.78 2.17 7.51
C ILE A 78 -20.61 1.03 6.91
N LYS A 79 -21.72 1.36 6.23
CA LYS A 79 -22.53 0.35 5.54
C LYS A 79 -21.72 -0.38 4.46
N GLN A 80 -20.91 0.34 3.68
CA GLN A 80 -20.04 -0.28 2.69
C GLN A 80 -18.99 -1.20 3.35
N TYR A 81 -18.37 -0.77 4.45
CA TYR A 81 -17.45 -1.63 5.21
C TYR A 81 -18.14 -2.87 5.78
N SER A 82 -19.36 -2.74 6.29
CA SER A 82 -20.17 -3.88 6.74
C SER A 82 -20.36 -4.91 5.61
N LEU A 83 -20.68 -4.46 4.40
CA LEU A 83 -20.84 -5.34 3.24
C LEU A 83 -19.52 -6.01 2.80
N LEU A 84 -18.40 -5.28 2.85
CA LEU A 84 -17.07 -5.84 2.53
C LEU A 84 -16.68 -6.92 3.55
N VAL A 85 -16.91 -6.64 4.83
CA VAL A 85 -16.64 -7.59 5.92
C VAL A 85 -17.54 -8.82 5.82
N GLU A 86 -18.82 -8.63 5.50
CA GLU A 86 -19.76 -9.75 5.27
C GLU A 86 -19.28 -10.67 4.14
N LYS A 87 -18.73 -10.10 3.06
CA LYS A 87 -18.11 -10.89 1.99
C LYS A 87 -16.93 -11.72 2.50
N ILE A 88 -16.07 -11.13 3.32
CA ILE A 88 -14.94 -11.86 3.91
C ILE A 88 -15.42 -12.96 4.86
N GLU A 89 -16.43 -12.69 5.68
CA GLU A 89 -16.96 -13.65 6.67
C GLU A 89 -17.65 -14.85 6.04
N THR A 90 -18.28 -14.68 4.88
CA THR A 90 -19.05 -15.73 4.19
C THR A 90 -18.23 -16.55 3.19
N GLU A 91 -17.05 -16.07 2.81
CA GLU A 91 -16.17 -16.74 1.85
C GLU A 91 -15.46 -17.96 2.47
N THR A 92 -15.18 -18.99 1.66
CA THR A 92 -14.44 -20.18 2.13
C THR A 92 -12.98 -20.10 1.73
N PHE A 93 -12.10 -19.78 2.68
CA PHE A 93 -10.66 -19.70 2.43
C PHE A 93 -9.94 -21.04 2.67
N GLN A 94 -8.87 -21.28 1.93
CA GLN A 94 -7.96 -22.41 2.14
C GLN A 94 -6.68 -21.99 2.91
N SER A 95 -6.13 -20.83 2.57
CA SER A 95 -4.90 -20.27 3.18
C SER A 95 -5.05 -20.03 4.69
N LYS A 96 -4.02 -20.40 5.45
CA LYS A 96 -3.95 -20.15 6.90
C LYS A 96 -4.07 -18.66 7.22
N LYS A 97 -3.35 -17.80 6.49
CA LYS A 97 -3.37 -16.33 6.69
C LYS A 97 -4.78 -15.76 6.58
N LEU A 98 -5.51 -16.12 5.52
CA LEU A 98 -6.87 -15.64 5.29
C LEU A 98 -7.86 -16.18 6.33
N LYS A 99 -7.74 -17.45 6.73
CA LYS A 99 -8.53 -18.03 7.83
C LYS A 99 -8.27 -17.30 9.16
N ASP A 100 -7.02 -16.97 9.45
CA ASP A 100 -6.66 -16.28 10.70
C ASP A 100 -7.12 -14.81 10.70
N LEU A 101 -7.16 -14.13 9.56
CA LEU A 101 -7.81 -12.82 9.41
C LEU A 101 -9.33 -12.93 9.54
N GLN A 102 -9.96 -13.89 8.88
CA GLN A 102 -11.42 -14.11 8.92
C GLN A 102 -11.91 -14.38 10.34
N LYS A 103 -11.21 -15.19 11.13
CA LYS A 103 -11.55 -15.47 12.54
C LYS A 103 -11.57 -14.21 13.42
N GLN A 104 -10.78 -13.20 13.08
CA GLN A 104 -10.72 -11.96 13.84
C GLN A 104 -11.92 -11.02 13.61
N LEU A 105 -12.78 -11.35 12.63
CA LEU A 105 -14.04 -10.66 12.35
C LEU A 105 -15.21 -11.17 13.21
N VAL A 106 -14.96 -12.03 14.20
CA VAL A 106 -15.96 -12.44 15.18
C VAL A 106 -15.60 -11.85 16.54
N PHE A 107 -16.55 -11.13 17.14
CA PHE A 107 -16.37 -10.52 18.46
C PHE A 107 -17.65 -10.63 19.28
N LYS A 108 -17.52 -11.10 20.53
CA LYS A 108 -18.65 -11.34 21.46
C LYS A 108 -19.76 -12.20 20.84
N ASN A 109 -19.38 -13.30 20.17
CA ASN A 109 -20.28 -14.25 19.49
C ASN A 109 -21.13 -13.65 18.36
N GLU A 110 -20.69 -12.55 17.77
CA GLU A 110 -21.39 -11.89 16.65
C GLU A 110 -20.36 -11.39 15.63
N THR A 111 -20.79 -11.24 14.38
CA THR A 111 -19.92 -10.85 13.27
C THR A 111 -19.62 -9.36 13.26
N ALA A 112 -18.43 -8.99 12.79
CA ALA A 112 -18.03 -7.60 12.62
C ALA A 112 -18.94 -6.88 11.61
N SER A 113 -19.40 -7.58 10.57
CA SER A 113 -20.40 -7.04 9.64
C SER A 113 -21.68 -6.62 10.35
N ALA A 114 -22.20 -7.42 11.29
CA ALA A 114 -23.39 -7.12 12.06
C ALA A 114 -23.19 -5.91 12.98
N HIS A 115 -22.05 -5.84 13.69
CA HIS A 115 -21.70 -4.68 14.53
C HIS A 115 -21.56 -3.39 13.71
N LEU A 116 -20.94 -3.45 12.54
CA LEU A 116 -20.80 -2.32 11.62
C LEU A 116 -22.16 -1.90 11.05
N LYS A 117 -23.04 -2.86 10.70
CA LYS A 117 -24.40 -2.57 10.26
C LYS A 117 -25.19 -1.84 11.34
N GLN A 118 -25.10 -2.30 12.59
CA GLN A 118 -25.71 -1.63 13.73
C GLN A 118 -25.19 -0.20 13.89
N LEU A 119 -23.87 0.01 13.76
CA LEU A 119 -23.28 1.34 13.83
C LEU A 119 -23.80 2.26 12.71
N SER A 120 -23.84 1.76 11.47
CA SER A 120 -24.40 2.49 10.32
C SER A 120 -25.84 2.93 10.58
N GLU A 121 -26.68 2.04 11.08
CA GLU A 121 -28.07 2.35 11.44
C GLU A 121 -28.17 3.40 12.55
N LEU A 122 -27.27 3.37 13.55
CA LEU A 122 -27.22 4.36 14.62
C LEU A 122 -26.84 5.75 14.10
N PHE A 123 -25.86 5.85 13.20
CA PHE A 123 -25.51 7.11 12.55
C PHE A 123 -26.64 7.63 11.66
N SER A 124 -27.26 6.76 10.85
CA SER A 124 -28.40 7.13 10.00
C SER A 124 -29.61 7.64 10.82
N ARG A 125 -29.93 6.98 11.94
CA ARG A 125 -30.96 7.43 12.87
C ARG A 125 -30.58 8.71 13.60
N MET A 126 -29.29 8.96 13.84
CA MET A 126 -28.85 10.19 14.48
C MET A 126 -29.00 11.39 13.55
N ASP A 127 -28.75 11.20 12.26
CA ASP A 127 -28.85 12.23 11.24
C ASP A 127 -30.27 12.81 11.09
N THR A 128 -31.29 12.10 11.57
CA THR A 128 -32.67 12.63 11.63
C THR A 128 -32.80 13.91 12.45
N ILE A 129 -31.81 14.23 13.30
CA ILE A 129 -31.77 15.50 14.04
C ILE A 129 -31.67 16.73 13.11
N ASN A 130 -31.15 16.55 11.89
CA ASN A 130 -31.04 17.61 10.89
C ASN A 130 -32.37 17.84 10.14
N ASN A 131 -33.33 16.90 10.23
CA ASN A 131 -34.67 17.07 9.68
C ASN A 131 -35.58 17.74 10.72
N LEU A 132 -35.92 19.02 10.51
CA LEU A 132 -36.67 19.83 11.48
C LEU A 132 -37.98 19.18 11.96
N VAL A 133 -38.78 18.65 11.03
CA VAL A 133 -40.07 18.02 11.36
C VAL A 133 -39.85 16.77 12.21
N THR A 134 -38.93 15.91 11.79
CA THR A 134 -38.61 14.67 12.51
C THR A 134 -38.01 14.97 13.88
N ALA A 135 -37.11 15.94 13.95
CA ALA A 135 -36.48 16.38 15.19
C ALA A 135 -37.51 16.92 16.19
N ILE A 136 -38.44 17.78 15.76
CA ILE A 136 -39.46 18.33 16.66
C ILE A 136 -40.46 17.25 17.08
N VAL A 137 -41.04 16.51 16.14
CA VAL A 137 -42.12 15.56 16.45
C VAL A 137 -41.59 14.39 17.27
N PHE A 138 -40.51 13.73 16.84
CA PHE A 138 -40.01 12.54 17.51
C PHE A 138 -39.32 12.85 18.84
N ASN A 139 -38.67 14.00 18.98
CA ASN A 139 -38.09 14.34 20.28
C ASN A 139 -39.10 14.94 21.23
N GLY A 140 -40.06 15.74 20.75
CA GLY A 140 -41.13 16.29 21.57
C GLY A 140 -42.05 15.19 22.15
N THR A 141 -42.11 14.01 21.53
CA THR A 141 -42.90 12.87 22.02
C THR A 141 -42.06 11.77 22.68
N PHE A 142 -40.96 11.33 22.06
CA PHE A 142 -40.20 10.15 22.48
C PHE A 142 -38.78 10.45 22.98
N LEU A 143 -38.28 11.68 22.85
CA LEU A 143 -36.85 12.00 23.01
C LEU A 143 -35.95 11.06 22.17
N PHE A 144 -36.39 10.77 20.94
CA PHE A 144 -35.78 9.76 20.06
C PHE A 144 -34.26 9.90 19.90
N ASN A 145 -33.75 11.09 19.56
CA ASN A 145 -32.31 11.27 19.31
C ASN A 145 -31.47 11.12 20.59
N LEU A 146 -32.06 11.34 21.78
CA LEU A 146 -31.38 11.07 23.04
C LEU A 146 -31.23 9.55 23.29
N HIS A 147 -32.23 8.75 22.91
CA HIS A 147 -32.13 7.28 22.93
C HIS A 147 -31.14 6.75 21.90
N VAL A 148 -31.14 7.32 20.68
CA VAL A 148 -30.14 6.98 19.66
C VAL A 148 -28.73 7.33 20.17
N LEU A 149 -28.55 8.48 20.84
CA LEU A 149 -27.24 8.88 21.37
C LEU A 149 -26.78 7.91 22.46
N LYS A 150 -27.68 7.53 23.37
CA LYS A 150 -27.39 6.51 24.38
C LYS A 150 -26.96 5.19 23.74
N ALA A 151 -27.66 4.73 22.70
CA ALA A 151 -27.33 3.50 21.99
C ALA A 151 -25.98 3.60 21.25
N LEU A 152 -25.70 4.73 20.60
CA LEU A 152 -24.43 5.02 19.93
C LEU A 152 -23.24 5.01 20.92
N LEU A 153 -23.38 5.67 22.07
CA LEU A 153 -22.34 5.69 23.09
C LEU A 153 -22.11 4.30 23.71
N LYS A 154 -23.19 3.52 23.91
CA LYS A 154 -23.09 2.12 24.36
C LYS A 154 -22.39 1.25 23.32
N TRP A 155 -22.71 1.42 22.05
CA TRP A 155 -22.02 0.72 20.95
C TRP A 155 -20.53 1.05 20.97
N LYS A 156 -20.21 2.35 21.05
CA LYS A 156 -18.82 2.84 21.10
C LYS A 156 -18.07 2.22 22.27
N GLN A 157 -18.63 2.26 23.48
CA GLN A 157 -18.01 1.64 24.66
C GLN A 157 -17.74 0.15 24.49
N ASN A 158 -18.60 -0.57 23.77
CA ASN A 158 -18.54 -2.02 23.66
C ASN A 158 -17.63 -2.55 22.55
N TYR A 159 -17.45 -1.77 21.49
CA TYR A 159 -16.92 -2.25 20.21
C TYR A 159 -15.87 -1.35 19.58
N SER A 160 -15.65 -0.12 20.08
CA SER A 160 -14.80 0.82 19.37
C SER A 160 -13.31 0.45 19.37
N THR A 161 -12.88 -0.42 20.29
CA THR A 161 -11.52 -0.98 20.29
C THR A 161 -11.28 -1.96 19.14
N GLU A 162 -12.32 -2.65 18.67
CA GLU A 162 -12.20 -3.61 17.54
C GLU A 162 -12.38 -2.92 16.18
N LEU A 163 -12.97 -1.72 16.15
CA LEU A 163 -13.27 -1.02 14.89
C LEU A 163 -12.02 -0.78 14.02
N GLU A 164 -10.92 -0.37 14.64
CA GLU A 164 -9.65 -0.13 13.93
C GLU A 164 -9.12 -1.42 13.31
N LYS A 165 -9.08 -2.49 14.10
CA LYS A 165 -8.70 -3.83 13.65
C LYS A 165 -9.56 -4.36 12.50
N TRP A 166 -10.88 -4.15 12.53
CA TRP A 166 -11.75 -4.54 11.42
C TRP A 166 -11.43 -3.77 10.13
N ILE A 167 -11.13 -2.47 10.24
CA ILE A 167 -10.72 -1.65 9.10
C ILE A 167 -9.36 -2.10 8.55
N GLU A 168 -8.40 -2.42 9.42
CA GLU A 168 -7.10 -2.97 9.02
C GLU A 168 -7.25 -4.32 8.29
N ILE A 169 -8.15 -5.19 8.75
CA ILE A 169 -8.44 -6.46 8.07
C ILE A 169 -9.00 -6.21 6.66
N ILE A 170 -9.91 -5.24 6.48
CA ILE A 170 -10.39 -4.85 5.15
C ILE A 170 -9.20 -4.41 4.28
N GLY A 171 -8.30 -3.57 4.81
CA GLY A 171 -7.11 -3.11 4.11
C GLY A 171 -6.15 -4.24 3.70
N GLU A 172 -5.97 -5.24 4.57
CA GLU A 172 -5.15 -6.41 4.27
C GLU A 172 -5.76 -7.25 3.13
N PHE A 173 -7.08 -7.46 3.14
CA PHE A 173 -7.77 -8.14 2.04
C PHE A 173 -7.71 -7.32 0.73
N GLU A 174 -7.82 -5.99 0.79
CA GLU A 174 -7.68 -5.12 -0.37
C GLU A 174 -6.27 -5.19 -0.98
N ALA A 175 -5.22 -5.18 -0.13
CA ALA A 175 -3.84 -5.34 -0.57
C ALA A 175 -3.61 -6.72 -1.22
N LEU A 176 -4.09 -7.79 -0.60
CA LEU A 176 -3.99 -9.15 -1.14
C LEU A 176 -4.77 -9.32 -2.44
N ASN A 177 -5.96 -8.73 -2.55
CA ASN A 177 -6.75 -8.72 -3.79
C ASN A 177 -6.01 -7.97 -4.91
N SER A 178 -5.28 -6.90 -4.58
CA SER A 178 -4.46 -6.17 -5.56
C SER A 178 -3.34 -7.04 -6.13
N LEU A 179 -2.67 -7.83 -5.30
CA LEU A 179 -1.66 -8.81 -5.75
C LEU A 179 -2.30 -9.95 -6.54
N ALA A 180 -3.45 -10.46 -6.09
CA ALA A 180 -4.21 -11.49 -6.79
C ALA A 180 -4.66 -11.02 -8.18
N ASN A 181 -5.09 -9.76 -8.31
CA ASN A 181 -5.43 -9.16 -9.60
C ASN A 181 -4.23 -9.10 -10.56
N LEU A 182 -3.03 -8.80 -10.06
CA LEU A 182 -1.82 -8.86 -10.90
C LEU A 182 -1.59 -10.27 -11.44
N ALA A 183 -1.70 -11.29 -10.58
CA ALA A 183 -1.57 -12.69 -10.98
C ALA A 183 -2.64 -13.13 -11.97
N TYR A 184 -3.90 -12.77 -11.72
CA TYR A 184 -5.03 -13.12 -12.57
C TYR A 184 -4.91 -12.51 -13.98
N ASN A 185 -4.49 -11.24 -14.06
CA ASN A 185 -4.37 -10.54 -15.33
C ASN A 185 -3.10 -10.90 -16.13
N ASN A 186 -2.13 -11.57 -15.51
CA ASN A 186 -0.87 -11.96 -16.14
C ASN A 186 -0.62 -13.47 -15.90
N PRO A 187 -1.36 -14.36 -16.60
CA PRO A 187 -1.29 -15.81 -16.38
C PRO A 187 0.07 -16.42 -16.76
N ASP A 188 0.90 -15.68 -17.50
CA ASP A 188 2.27 -16.01 -17.84
C ASP A 188 3.29 -15.66 -16.74
N PHE A 189 2.87 -14.97 -15.68
CA PHE A 189 3.71 -14.67 -14.53
C PHE A 189 3.63 -15.81 -13.52
N VAL A 190 4.71 -16.03 -12.78
CA VAL A 190 4.82 -17.16 -11.85
C VAL A 190 5.04 -16.69 -10.43
N PHE A 191 4.53 -17.46 -9.47
CA PHE A 191 5.00 -17.32 -8.10
C PHE A 191 6.42 -17.87 -8.00
N PRO A 192 7.38 -17.11 -7.47
CA PRO A 192 8.74 -17.59 -7.33
C PRO A 192 8.84 -18.66 -6.24
N GLU A 193 9.71 -19.65 -6.44
CA GLU A 193 10.17 -20.52 -5.36
C GLU A 193 11.03 -19.70 -4.39
N ILE A 194 10.78 -19.84 -3.09
CA ILE A 194 11.52 -19.12 -2.05
C ILE A 194 12.56 -20.03 -1.43
N ASN A 195 13.81 -19.58 -1.37
CA ASN A 195 14.91 -20.30 -0.73
C ASN A 195 15.58 -19.49 0.39
N SER A 196 16.43 -20.13 1.18
CA SER A 196 17.22 -19.53 2.27
C SER A 196 18.73 -19.53 1.99
N GLU A 197 19.14 -19.75 0.73
CA GLU A 197 20.52 -19.97 0.31
C GLU A 197 21.09 -18.78 -0.47
N TYR A 198 20.43 -17.63 -0.44
CA TYR A 198 20.78 -16.44 -1.23
C TYR A 198 20.82 -16.65 -2.76
N LYS A 199 20.23 -17.75 -3.25
CA LYS A 199 20.19 -18.07 -4.68
C LYS A 199 19.09 -17.26 -5.34
N ILE A 200 19.44 -16.57 -6.43
CA ILE A 200 18.48 -15.82 -7.24
C ILE A 200 18.62 -16.28 -8.68
N GLY A 201 17.51 -16.63 -9.30
CA GLY A 201 17.47 -17.06 -10.70
C GLY A 201 16.12 -16.80 -11.32
N PHE A 202 16.12 -16.38 -12.58
CA PHE A 202 14.93 -16.14 -13.38
C PHE A 202 15.13 -16.75 -14.77
N SER A 203 14.11 -17.45 -15.25
CA SER A 203 13.98 -17.84 -16.65
C SER A 203 12.99 -16.92 -17.35
N ASP A 204 13.34 -16.46 -18.56
CA ASP A 204 12.55 -15.49 -19.32
C ASP A 204 12.15 -14.25 -18.51
N LEU A 205 13.09 -13.68 -17.74
CA LEU A 205 12.85 -12.44 -17.00
C LEU A 205 12.51 -11.29 -17.95
N SER A 206 11.45 -10.55 -17.62
CA SER A 206 11.09 -9.32 -18.31
C SER A 206 10.55 -8.26 -17.33
N HIS A 207 10.33 -7.05 -17.84
CA HIS A 207 9.70 -5.97 -17.09
C HIS A 207 8.16 -6.03 -17.25
N PRO A 208 7.37 -5.98 -16.16
CA PRO A 208 5.91 -6.09 -16.22
C PRO A 208 5.23 -4.93 -16.96
N LEU A 209 5.85 -3.75 -17.00
CA LEU A 209 5.34 -2.58 -17.73
C LEU A 209 5.69 -2.54 -19.24
N LEU A 210 6.47 -3.51 -19.75
CA LEU A 210 6.72 -3.59 -21.20
C LEU A 210 5.59 -4.31 -21.91
N ASN A 211 5.32 -3.91 -23.15
CA ASN A 211 4.29 -4.53 -23.98
C ASN A 211 4.58 -6.05 -24.14
N PRO A 212 3.66 -6.94 -23.70
CA PRO A 212 3.83 -8.38 -23.81
C PRO A 212 4.13 -8.87 -25.23
N ALA A 213 3.61 -8.20 -26.25
CA ALA A 213 3.79 -8.59 -27.65
C ALA A 213 5.18 -8.29 -28.22
N THR A 214 5.93 -7.37 -27.61
CA THR A 214 7.23 -6.90 -28.14
C THR A 214 8.38 -7.00 -27.15
N ARG A 215 8.11 -7.28 -25.87
CA ARG A 215 9.16 -7.39 -24.84
C ARG A 215 10.06 -8.58 -25.12
N VAL A 216 11.36 -8.40 -24.86
CA VAL A 216 12.36 -9.46 -24.97
C VAL A 216 12.74 -9.93 -23.57
N ALA A 217 12.52 -11.22 -23.32
CA ALA A 217 12.83 -11.87 -22.06
C ALA A 217 14.27 -12.44 -22.04
N ASN A 218 14.87 -12.51 -20.85
CA ASN A 218 16.26 -12.95 -20.65
C ASN A 218 16.41 -13.86 -19.43
N ASP A 219 17.25 -14.88 -19.56
CA ASP A 219 17.63 -15.73 -18.43
C ASP A 219 18.74 -15.09 -17.61
N THR A 220 18.70 -15.24 -16.29
CA THR A 220 19.75 -14.70 -15.40
C THR A 220 19.78 -15.44 -14.07
N HIS A 221 20.96 -15.53 -13.47
CA HIS A 221 21.19 -16.17 -12.18
C HIS A 221 22.33 -15.48 -11.44
N PHE A 222 22.26 -15.55 -10.12
CA PHE A 222 23.27 -15.03 -9.19
C PHE A 222 23.70 -16.17 -8.25
N TYR A 223 24.26 -17.22 -8.85
CA TYR A 223 24.88 -18.37 -8.20
C TYR A 223 25.55 -19.27 -9.26
N PRO A 224 26.83 -19.67 -9.13
CA PRO A 224 27.71 -19.42 -7.99
C PRO A 224 28.25 -17.98 -7.90
N GLU A 225 28.29 -17.23 -9.00
CA GLU A 225 28.70 -15.83 -9.00
C GLU A 225 27.56 -14.92 -8.51
N ASN A 226 27.87 -14.03 -7.57
CA ASN A 226 26.85 -13.22 -6.90
C ASN A 226 26.62 -11.86 -7.57
N PHE A 227 27.56 -11.39 -8.39
CA PHE A 227 27.49 -10.04 -8.93
C PHE A 227 27.86 -9.94 -10.41
N VAL A 228 26.99 -9.31 -11.20
CA VAL A 228 27.14 -9.17 -12.65
C VAL A 228 27.68 -7.79 -13.00
N ILE A 229 28.73 -7.73 -13.80
CA ILE A 229 29.16 -6.50 -14.49
C ILE A 229 28.55 -6.53 -15.90
N LEU A 230 27.61 -5.63 -16.14
CA LEU A 230 26.83 -5.54 -17.36
C LEU A 230 27.38 -4.47 -18.29
N THR A 231 27.74 -4.87 -19.51
CA THR A 231 28.22 -3.98 -20.57
C THR A 231 27.29 -3.92 -21.77
N GLY A 232 27.52 -2.94 -22.63
CA GLY A 232 26.70 -2.74 -23.82
C GLY A 232 26.62 -1.29 -24.20
N SER A 233 26.24 -1.00 -25.44
CA SER A 233 26.10 0.37 -25.88
C SER A 233 24.94 1.11 -25.21
N ASN A 234 24.83 2.42 -25.44
CA ASN A 234 23.59 3.13 -25.11
C ASN A 234 22.44 2.51 -25.91
N MET A 235 21.23 2.55 -25.33
CA MET A 235 20.00 2.00 -25.91
C MET A 235 19.94 0.47 -26.05
N SER A 236 20.97 -0.29 -25.61
CA SER A 236 20.99 -1.75 -25.74
C SER A 236 20.12 -2.52 -24.73
N GLY A 237 19.45 -1.82 -23.81
CA GLY A 237 18.53 -2.42 -22.84
C GLY A 237 19.08 -2.61 -21.42
N LYS A 238 20.32 -2.22 -21.13
CA LYS A 238 20.95 -2.38 -19.79
C LYS A 238 20.08 -1.89 -18.63
N SER A 239 19.68 -0.61 -18.64
CA SER A 239 18.86 -0.03 -17.57
C SER A 239 17.50 -0.71 -17.46
N THR A 240 16.91 -1.14 -18.58
CA THR A 240 15.63 -1.88 -18.59
C THR A 240 15.79 -3.24 -17.94
N PHE A 241 16.88 -3.95 -18.20
CA PHE A 241 17.19 -5.23 -17.57
C PHE A 241 17.41 -5.07 -16.07
N LEU A 242 18.20 -4.08 -15.64
CA LEU A 242 18.38 -3.79 -14.20
C LEU A 242 17.06 -3.45 -13.51
N ARG A 243 16.19 -2.66 -14.14
CA ARG A 243 14.84 -2.38 -13.62
C ARG A 243 13.97 -3.62 -13.55
N SER A 244 14.10 -4.53 -14.53
CA SER A 244 13.40 -5.82 -14.56
C SER A 244 13.82 -6.69 -13.38
N LEU A 245 15.12 -6.79 -13.08
CA LEU A 245 15.62 -7.46 -11.89
C LEU A 245 15.05 -6.84 -10.61
N GLY A 246 15.14 -5.52 -10.47
CA GLY A 246 14.71 -4.81 -9.27
C GLY A 246 13.22 -4.98 -8.97
N ILE A 247 12.35 -4.74 -9.97
CA ILE A 247 10.90 -4.83 -9.76
C ILE A 247 10.45 -6.26 -9.47
N ASN A 248 11.06 -7.27 -10.11
CA ASN A 248 10.71 -8.67 -9.86
C ASN A 248 11.20 -9.15 -8.49
N MET A 249 12.36 -8.67 -8.01
CA MET A 249 12.79 -8.91 -6.63
C MET A 249 11.84 -8.28 -5.60
N VAL A 250 11.35 -7.07 -5.85
CA VAL A 250 10.34 -6.41 -5.00
C VAL A 250 9.03 -7.18 -5.01
N LEU A 251 8.51 -7.54 -6.20
CA LEU A 251 7.27 -8.28 -6.36
C LEU A 251 7.33 -9.65 -5.65
N GLY A 252 8.41 -10.40 -5.85
CA GLY A 252 8.61 -11.67 -5.17
C GLY A 252 8.76 -11.51 -3.65
N GLY A 253 9.46 -10.46 -3.20
CA GLY A 253 9.64 -10.16 -1.77
C GLY A 253 8.37 -9.78 -1.02
N ILE A 254 7.38 -9.21 -1.71
CA ILE A 254 6.05 -8.92 -1.14
C ILE A 254 5.05 -10.08 -1.30
N GLY A 255 5.47 -11.21 -1.85
CA GLY A 255 4.63 -12.40 -2.04
C GLY A 255 3.74 -12.38 -3.28
N SER A 256 4.08 -11.57 -4.29
CA SER A 256 3.38 -11.51 -5.57
C SER A 256 3.98 -12.46 -6.61
N VAL A 257 3.31 -12.56 -7.76
CA VAL A 257 3.89 -13.16 -8.97
C VAL A 257 4.98 -12.25 -9.57
N VAL A 258 5.92 -12.86 -10.28
CA VAL A 258 6.99 -12.18 -11.00
C VAL A 258 6.85 -12.39 -12.52
N CYS A 259 7.25 -11.40 -13.29
CA CYS A 259 7.28 -11.38 -14.76
C CYS A 259 8.44 -12.24 -15.29
N ALA A 260 8.33 -13.55 -15.12
CA ALA A 260 9.28 -14.57 -15.56
C ALA A 260 8.52 -15.90 -15.80
N SER A 261 9.10 -16.82 -16.58
CA SER A 261 8.52 -18.16 -16.80
C SER A 261 8.86 -19.13 -15.67
N LYS A 262 9.99 -18.91 -14.98
CA LYS A 262 10.39 -19.58 -13.73
C LYS A 262 11.19 -18.61 -12.88
N ALA A 263 11.07 -18.72 -11.55
CA ALA A 263 11.87 -17.92 -10.63
C ALA A 263 12.17 -18.67 -9.35
N ASN A 264 13.40 -18.55 -8.87
CA ASN A 264 13.82 -18.97 -7.54
C ASN A 264 14.53 -17.78 -6.89
N ILE A 265 14.05 -17.33 -5.74
CA ILE A 265 14.57 -16.12 -5.09
C ILE A 265 14.80 -16.34 -3.59
N HIS A 266 15.81 -15.66 -3.09
CA HIS A 266 15.92 -15.33 -1.69
C HIS A 266 15.47 -13.87 -1.50
N PRO A 267 14.38 -13.58 -0.77
CA PRO A 267 13.95 -12.20 -0.55
C PRO A 267 15.04 -11.36 0.12
N LEU A 268 15.42 -10.24 -0.51
CA LEU A 268 16.45 -9.33 -0.04
C LEU A 268 15.98 -7.88 -0.15
N PRO A 269 16.48 -6.97 0.71
CA PRO A 269 16.35 -5.53 0.47
C PRO A 269 16.93 -5.17 -0.90
N VAL A 270 16.17 -4.43 -1.71
CA VAL A 270 16.62 -3.99 -3.03
C VAL A 270 17.19 -2.58 -2.93
N LEU A 271 18.47 -2.42 -3.21
CA LEU A 271 19.20 -1.16 -3.14
C LEU A 271 19.58 -0.71 -4.54
N VAL A 272 19.15 0.48 -4.94
CA VAL A 272 19.36 0.98 -6.31
C VAL A 272 20.10 2.30 -6.34
N SER A 273 21.04 2.44 -7.26
CA SER A 273 21.57 3.74 -7.71
C SER A 273 21.40 3.83 -9.22
N MET A 274 20.25 4.34 -9.67
CA MET A 274 19.91 4.51 -11.08
C MET A 274 19.22 5.86 -11.25
N ARG A 275 19.73 6.70 -12.16
CA ARG A 275 19.20 8.04 -12.48
C ARG A 275 18.70 8.82 -11.25
N LEU A 276 19.61 9.48 -10.56
CA LEU A 276 19.24 10.51 -9.60
C LEU A 276 18.68 11.72 -10.38
N SER A 277 17.48 12.17 -10.02
CA SER A 277 16.97 13.46 -10.47
C SER A 277 17.61 14.55 -9.62
N ASP A 278 18.14 15.59 -10.26
CA ASP A 278 18.68 16.74 -9.56
C ASP A 278 17.61 17.38 -8.66
N SER A 279 18.01 17.77 -7.45
CA SER A 279 17.22 18.62 -6.57
C SER A 279 17.88 20.00 -6.55
N LEU A 280 17.38 20.91 -7.38
CA LEU A 280 17.77 22.33 -7.30
C LEU A 280 17.48 22.93 -5.91
N ALA A 281 16.52 22.34 -5.18
CA ALA A 281 16.15 22.76 -3.84
C ALA A 281 17.24 22.49 -2.80
N ASP A 282 18.04 21.43 -2.97
CA ASP A 282 19.05 21.02 -1.98
C ASP A 282 20.43 21.64 -2.21
N SER A 283 20.63 22.41 -3.31
CA SER A 283 21.94 22.98 -3.70
C SER A 283 23.10 21.95 -3.74
N GLU A 284 22.80 20.66 -3.83
CA GLU A 284 23.79 19.59 -3.94
C GLU A 284 24.13 19.34 -5.42
N SER A 285 25.42 19.16 -5.74
CA SER A 285 25.81 18.76 -7.10
C SER A 285 25.39 17.31 -7.38
N TYR A 286 25.09 17.00 -8.64
CA TYR A 286 24.76 15.65 -9.10
C TYR A 286 25.72 14.57 -8.56
N PHE A 287 27.03 14.88 -8.59
CA PHE A 287 28.06 13.98 -8.10
C PHE A 287 27.97 13.76 -6.58
N PHE A 288 27.70 14.80 -5.79
CA PHE A 288 27.60 14.65 -4.34
C PHE A 288 26.36 13.83 -3.93
N ALA A 289 25.21 14.06 -4.58
CA ALA A 289 24.01 13.24 -4.38
C ALA A 289 24.27 11.76 -4.69
N GLU A 290 25.06 11.49 -5.73
CA GLU A 290 25.48 10.15 -6.10
C GLU A 290 26.39 9.48 -5.05
N ILE A 291 27.38 10.21 -4.54
CA ILE A 291 28.23 9.71 -3.44
C ILE A 291 27.40 9.44 -2.18
N LYS A 292 26.45 10.32 -1.84
CA LYS A 292 25.54 10.15 -0.71
C LYS A 292 24.68 8.89 -0.89
N ARG A 293 24.20 8.62 -2.11
CA ARG A 293 23.45 7.40 -2.41
C ARG A 293 24.30 6.15 -2.27
N LEU A 294 25.54 6.16 -2.78
CA LEU A 294 26.47 5.04 -2.62
C LEU A 294 26.80 4.79 -1.14
N LYS A 295 26.96 5.85 -0.35
CA LYS A 295 27.15 5.74 1.10
C LYS A 295 25.94 5.05 1.77
N GLN A 296 24.72 5.47 1.46
CA GLN A 296 23.51 4.81 1.99
C GLN A 296 23.46 3.31 1.64
N ILE A 297 23.90 2.93 0.44
CA ILE A 297 23.99 1.53 0.02
C ILE A 297 25.02 0.78 0.88
N MET A 298 26.20 1.35 1.08
CA MET A 298 27.24 0.75 1.92
C MET A 298 26.79 0.61 3.38
N ASP A 299 26.16 1.63 3.94
CA ASP A 299 25.64 1.64 5.31
C ASP A 299 24.54 0.57 5.48
N ALA A 300 23.67 0.39 4.48
CA ALA A 300 22.66 -0.66 4.49
C ALA A 300 23.29 -2.07 4.44
N LEU A 301 24.35 -2.24 3.65
CA LEU A 301 25.10 -3.50 3.55
C LEU A 301 25.88 -3.85 4.84
N GLU A 302 26.12 -2.90 5.75
CA GLU A 302 26.64 -3.24 7.09
C GLU A 302 25.64 -4.05 7.94
N ASN A 303 24.33 -3.90 7.67
CA ASN A 303 23.28 -4.60 8.41
C ASN A 303 22.99 -6.01 7.85
N GLY A 304 23.49 -6.34 6.66
CA GLY A 304 23.33 -7.64 6.04
C GLY A 304 23.35 -7.60 4.50
N PRO A 305 23.33 -8.78 3.85
CA PRO A 305 23.28 -8.87 2.40
C PRO A 305 22.06 -8.16 1.80
N ALA A 306 22.24 -7.59 0.62
CA ALA A 306 21.17 -6.92 -0.13
C ALA A 306 21.32 -7.16 -1.63
N PHE A 307 20.23 -6.98 -2.37
CA PHE A 307 20.21 -7.02 -3.82
C PHE A 307 20.50 -5.63 -4.39
N VAL A 308 21.71 -5.40 -4.88
CA VAL A 308 22.24 -4.08 -5.27
C VAL A 308 22.26 -3.93 -6.78
N LEU A 309 21.70 -2.82 -7.27
CA LEU A 309 21.66 -2.50 -8.69
C LEU A 309 22.19 -1.09 -8.95
N LEU A 310 23.23 -0.99 -9.78
CA LEU A 310 23.95 0.25 -10.06
C LEU A 310 23.93 0.53 -11.57
N ASP A 311 23.57 1.74 -12.00
CA ASP A 311 23.45 2.07 -13.43
C ASP A 311 24.33 3.27 -13.84
N GLU A 312 25.52 2.94 -14.35
CA GLU A 312 26.64 3.82 -14.65
C GLU A 312 26.83 4.89 -13.57
N ILE A 313 27.46 4.49 -12.46
CA ILE A 313 27.72 5.38 -11.34
C ILE A 313 28.87 6.35 -11.63
N LEU A 314 28.97 7.40 -10.83
CA LEU A 314 30.02 8.43 -10.84
C LEU A 314 30.10 9.19 -12.18
N ARG A 315 28.94 9.55 -12.78
CA ARG A 315 28.92 10.20 -14.12
C ARG A 315 29.46 11.63 -14.12
N GLY A 316 29.49 12.29 -12.97
CA GLY A 316 29.82 13.72 -12.84
C GLY A 316 31.30 14.05 -12.61
N THR A 317 32.23 13.12 -12.85
CA THR A 317 33.68 13.32 -12.64
C THR A 317 34.50 12.92 -13.87
N ASN A 318 35.81 13.15 -13.82
CA ASN A 318 36.75 12.79 -14.88
C ASN A 318 36.77 11.26 -15.13
N SER A 319 37.11 10.87 -16.37
CA SER A 319 37.00 9.45 -16.80
C SER A 319 37.86 8.51 -15.94
N ASP A 320 39.08 8.91 -15.57
CA ASP A 320 39.97 8.11 -14.73
C ASP A 320 39.43 7.95 -13.30
N ASP A 321 38.92 9.03 -12.70
CA ASP A 321 38.32 9.02 -11.36
C ASP A 321 37.05 8.18 -11.33
N LYS A 322 36.21 8.29 -12.37
CA LYS A 322 35.00 7.47 -12.53
C LYS A 322 35.34 6.00 -12.58
N ARG A 323 36.34 5.63 -13.40
CA ARG A 323 36.79 4.24 -13.55
C ARG A 323 37.30 3.68 -12.24
N ASN A 324 38.31 4.33 -11.66
CA ASN A 324 38.95 3.88 -10.42
C ASN A 324 37.94 3.83 -9.27
N GLY A 325 37.10 4.87 -9.14
CA GLY A 325 36.04 4.91 -8.14
C GLY A 325 35.02 3.79 -8.30
N THR A 326 34.62 3.46 -9.54
CA THR A 326 33.68 2.37 -9.82
C THR A 326 34.29 1.01 -9.44
N ILE A 327 35.55 0.76 -9.79
CA ILE A 327 36.27 -0.47 -9.42
C ILE A 327 36.29 -0.64 -7.90
N GLU A 328 36.64 0.41 -7.17
CA GLU A 328 36.70 0.37 -5.70
C GLU A 328 35.32 0.18 -5.06
N VAL A 329 34.27 0.77 -5.64
CA VAL A 329 32.88 0.53 -5.20
C VAL A 329 32.49 -0.92 -5.41
N VAL A 330 32.78 -1.52 -6.57
CA VAL A 330 32.50 -2.93 -6.86
C VAL A 330 33.22 -3.83 -5.85
N LYS A 331 34.52 -3.62 -5.62
CA LYS A 331 35.32 -4.36 -4.63
C LYS A 331 34.71 -4.29 -3.22
N LYS A 332 34.28 -3.11 -2.79
CA LYS A 332 33.64 -2.94 -1.47
C LYS A 332 32.28 -3.63 -1.39
N ILE A 333 31.47 -3.57 -2.44
CA ILE A 333 30.13 -4.20 -2.47
C ILE A 333 30.23 -5.72 -2.41
N ILE A 334 31.13 -6.32 -3.18
CA ILE A 334 31.32 -7.78 -3.14
C ILE A 334 31.93 -8.25 -1.81
N ALA A 335 32.80 -7.45 -1.19
CA ALA A 335 33.34 -7.75 0.14
C ALA A 335 32.26 -7.76 1.23
N LYS A 336 31.11 -7.12 0.98
CA LYS A 336 29.93 -7.13 1.85
C LYS A 336 28.88 -8.17 1.46
N ASN A 337 29.24 -9.13 0.60
CA ASN A 337 28.34 -10.21 0.13
C ASN A 337 27.06 -9.69 -0.55
N ALA A 338 27.13 -8.52 -1.19
CA ALA A 338 26.01 -8.04 -1.99
C ALA A 338 25.80 -8.93 -3.22
N ILE A 339 24.54 -9.03 -3.64
CA ILE A 339 24.13 -9.76 -4.83
C ILE A 339 23.53 -8.77 -5.80
N GLY A 340 23.70 -8.93 -7.10
CA GLY A 340 23.06 -8.06 -8.08
C GLY A 340 23.97 -7.63 -9.21
N ALA A 341 23.84 -6.40 -9.69
CA ALA A 341 24.47 -6.02 -10.95
C ALA A 341 24.86 -4.54 -11.03
N ILE A 342 25.91 -4.27 -11.79
CA ILE A 342 26.32 -2.93 -12.20
C ILE A 342 26.33 -2.82 -13.72
N ALA A 343 25.68 -1.80 -14.28
CA ALA A 343 25.85 -1.43 -15.69
C ALA A 343 26.97 -0.40 -15.85
N THR A 344 27.86 -0.63 -16.80
CA THR A 344 28.96 0.28 -17.12
C THR A 344 29.27 0.27 -18.63
N HIS A 345 29.92 1.35 -19.08
CA HIS A 345 30.52 1.46 -20.41
C HIS A 345 32.03 1.27 -20.39
N ASP A 346 32.61 1.17 -19.21
CA ASP A 346 34.04 1.09 -19.02
C ASP A 346 34.51 -0.36 -19.05
N ILE A 347 35.33 -0.70 -20.04
CA ILE A 347 35.86 -2.05 -20.22
C ILE A 347 36.82 -2.42 -19.09
N GLU A 348 37.57 -1.46 -18.53
CA GLU A 348 38.52 -1.74 -17.46
C GLU A 348 37.81 -2.16 -16.17
N VAL A 349 36.62 -1.62 -15.89
CA VAL A 349 35.76 -2.11 -14.78
C VAL A 349 35.38 -3.58 -14.98
N CYS A 350 35.23 -4.03 -16.23
CA CYS A 350 34.88 -5.42 -16.54
C CYS A 350 36.04 -6.38 -16.32
N LEU A 351 37.28 -5.88 -16.43
CA LEU A 351 38.49 -6.66 -16.18
C LEU A 351 38.65 -7.00 -14.69
N THR A 352 37.93 -6.34 -13.78
CA THR A 352 37.87 -6.71 -12.35
C THR A 352 37.35 -8.13 -12.13
N THR A 353 36.60 -8.70 -13.09
CA THR A 353 36.22 -10.13 -13.06
C THR A 353 37.41 -11.08 -13.03
N ASN A 354 38.56 -10.70 -13.61
CA ASN A 354 39.78 -11.52 -13.59
C ASN A 354 40.37 -11.63 -12.17
N GLU A 355 40.16 -10.63 -11.33
CA GLU A 355 40.60 -10.61 -9.92
C GLU A 355 39.65 -11.42 -9.02
N TYR A 356 38.35 -11.48 -9.36
CA TYR A 356 37.30 -12.13 -8.56
C TYR A 356 36.42 -13.09 -9.38
N PRO A 357 36.99 -14.11 -10.05
CA PRO A 357 36.27 -14.95 -11.02
C PRO A 357 35.17 -15.84 -10.41
N ASN A 358 35.22 -16.08 -9.09
CA ASN A 358 34.21 -16.90 -8.39
C ASN A 358 33.04 -16.06 -7.83
N ILE A 359 33.08 -14.73 -7.98
CA ILE A 359 32.09 -13.81 -7.40
C ILE A 359 31.50 -12.89 -8.47
N LEU A 360 32.36 -12.43 -9.38
CA LEU A 360 32.00 -11.51 -10.46
C LEU A 360 31.87 -12.27 -11.78
N THR A 361 30.85 -11.94 -12.55
CA THR A 361 30.70 -12.40 -13.93
C THR A 361 30.42 -11.24 -14.87
N ASN A 362 30.90 -11.34 -16.11
CA ASN A 362 30.64 -10.35 -17.16
C ASN A 362 29.46 -10.81 -18.01
N GLN A 363 28.52 -9.90 -18.24
CA GLN A 363 27.44 -10.08 -19.21
C GLN A 363 27.31 -8.83 -20.07
N CYS A 364 26.72 -8.99 -21.26
CA CYS A 364 26.58 -7.89 -22.20
C CYS A 364 25.27 -7.93 -23.00
N PHE A 365 24.86 -6.74 -23.44
CA PHE A 365 23.91 -6.55 -24.53
C PHE A 365 24.66 -6.02 -25.75
N GLU A 366 24.69 -6.82 -26.81
CA GLU A 366 25.36 -6.48 -28.07
C GLU A 366 24.47 -5.64 -28.98
N VAL A 367 25.11 -5.01 -29.96
CA VAL A 367 24.47 -4.29 -31.05
C VAL A 367 24.99 -4.85 -32.37
N GLU A 368 24.08 -5.18 -33.26
CA GLU A 368 24.41 -5.65 -34.60
C GLU A 368 24.22 -4.52 -35.61
N ILE A 369 25.20 -4.32 -36.48
CA ILE A 369 25.07 -3.42 -37.62
C ILE A 369 24.62 -4.27 -38.81
N LYS A 370 23.36 -4.12 -39.24
CA LYS A 370 22.79 -4.82 -40.40
C LYS A 370 22.20 -3.79 -41.34
N ASN A 371 22.49 -3.89 -42.64
CA ASN A 371 21.95 -2.99 -43.67
C ASN A 371 22.12 -1.49 -43.38
N ASN A 372 23.25 -1.10 -42.78
CA ASN A 372 23.51 0.29 -42.35
C ASN A 372 22.54 0.80 -41.26
N ASP A 373 21.87 -0.09 -40.54
CA ASP A 373 21.02 0.17 -39.37
C ASP A 373 21.60 -0.50 -38.11
N LEU A 374 21.37 0.15 -36.96
CA LEU A 374 21.65 -0.44 -35.65
C LEU A 374 20.47 -1.29 -35.23
N ASN A 375 20.70 -2.59 -35.10
CA ASN A 375 19.71 -3.54 -34.63
C ASN A 375 20.05 -3.96 -33.19
N PHE A 376 19.10 -3.77 -32.28
CA PHE A 376 19.18 -4.20 -30.89
C PHE A 376 18.21 -5.35 -30.68
N ASP A 377 18.71 -6.54 -30.42
CA ASP A 377 17.87 -7.71 -30.15
C ASP A 377 17.51 -7.85 -28.66
N TYR A 378 18.11 -7.02 -27.80
CA TYR A 378 17.89 -6.99 -26.36
C TYR A 378 18.11 -8.34 -25.66
N LYS A 379 18.99 -9.19 -26.22
CA LYS A 379 19.37 -10.47 -25.63
C LYS A 379 20.66 -10.38 -24.81
N LEU A 380 20.58 -10.82 -23.57
CA LEU A 380 21.68 -10.92 -22.62
C LEU A 380 22.62 -12.06 -23.06
N ARG A 381 23.92 -11.77 -23.05
CA ARG A 381 24.98 -12.71 -23.43
C ARG A 381 26.09 -12.70 -22.40
N ASN A 382 26.82 -13.81 -22.30
CA ASN A 382 28.00 -13.87 -21.44
C ASN A 382 29.19 -13.16 -22.09
N GLY A 383 30.00 -12.50 -21.27
CA GLY A 383 31.21 -11.78 -21.68
C GLY A 383 31.03 -10.26 -21.75
N ILE A 384 32.02 -9.62 -22.36
CA ILE A 384 32.10 -8.15 -22.49
C ILE A 384 31.63 -7.76 -23.90
N CYS A 385 30.89 -6.66 -24.00
CA CYS A 385 30.45 -6.08 -25.26
C CYS A 385 31.63 -5.76 -26.19
N LYS A 386 31.57 -6.24 -27.42
CA LYS A 386 32.64 -6.05 -28.43
C LYS A 386 32.39 -4.83 -29.32
N ASN A 387 31.13 -4.56 -29.64
CA ASN A 387 30.76 -3.53 -30.63
C ASN A 387 30.46 -2.17 -29.97
N LYS A 388 31.03 -1.09 -30.51
CA LYS A 388 30.74 0.29 -30.11
C LYS A 388 29.77 0.94 -31.11
N SER A 389 28.57 1.32 -30.68
CA SER A 389 27.56 1.93 -31.58
C SER A 389 27.69 3.44 -31.77
N ALA A 390 28.29 4.16 -30.81
CA ALA A 390 28.26 5.64 -30.81
C ALA A 390 28.91 6.25 -32.06
N THR A 391 30.10 5.79 -32.45
CA THR A 391 30.81 6.29 -33.63
C THR A 391 30.03 6.02 -34.92
N PHE A 392 29.44 4.83 -35.06
CA PHE A 392 28.58 4.49 -36.20
C PHE A 392 27.35 5.41 -36.27
N LEU A 393 26.73 5.70 -35.12
CA LEU A 393 25.55 6.56 -35.01
C LEU A 393 25.89 8.01 -35.40
N MET A 394 27.06 8.51 -34.95
CA MET A 394 27.55 9.85 -35.32
C MET A 394 27.84 9.97 -36.82
N GLN A 395 28.47 8.96 -37.44
CA GLN A 395 28.70 8.90 -38.88
C GLN A 395 27.38 8.88 -39.66
N LYS A 396 26.44 8.04 -39.25
CA LYS A 396 25.13 7.93 -39.90
C LYS A 396 24.30 9.21 -39.80
N MET A 397 24.38 9.92 -38.67
CA MET A 397 23.70 11.19 -38.47
C MET A 397 24.41 12.39 -39.14
N GLY A 398 25.56 12.15 -39.79
CA GLY A 398 26.35 13.21 -40.43
C GLY A 398 26.98 14.19 -39.44
N VAL A 399 27.21 13.76 -38.21
CA VAL A 399 27.87 14.56 -37.16
C VAL A 399 29.40 14.55 -37.34
N ILE A 400 29.95 13.43 -37.85
CA ILE A 400 31.37 13.24 -38.17
C ILE A 400 31.55 12.55 -39.52
#